data_AF-A0A7C4X1T4-F1
#
_entry.id   AF-A0A7C4X1T4-F1
#
_cell.length_a   1.000
_cell.length_b   1.000
_cell.length_c   1.000
_cell.angle_alpha   90.00
_cell.angle_beta   90.00
_cell.angle_gamma   90.00
#
_symmetry.space_group_name_H-M   'P 1'
#
loop_
_entity.id
_entity.type
_entity.pdbx_description
1 polymer ?
#
loop_
_entity_poly.entity_id
_entity_poly.type
_entity_poly.pdbx_seq_one_letter_code
_entity_poly.pdbx_strand_id
1 'polypeptide(L)'
;MRMLRLLPAFCLYYVATAVTRASEAVATAEEGHEQAPSVFTGDWAESVWTLLWFALLLLVLWKLAWKPLLKSLSDRQNHIQKEIDDAEKSRKQAQQVLEDYRSKLADAERQGREIINQRVKQAQAEAKEVEAQSRKQIEQMKIRFEADLEREKGDAQEQLWTQAGDIIQTIGQEVFGKALNDEDNRRLISQAIERLRQAHRNPGVQ
;
A
#
# COMPACT_ATOMS: atom_id res chain seq x y z
N MET A 1 -37.54 42.08 -39.60
CA MET A 1 -37.41 40.62 -39.76
C MET A 1 -38.43 39.81 -38.92
N ARG A 2 -39.69 40.30 -38.78
CA ARG A 2 -40.77 39.62 -38.00
C ARG A 2 -41.94 39.11 -38.87
N MET A 3 -42.09 39.59 -40.11
CA MET A 3 -43.19 39.18 -41.00
C MET A 3 -43.07 37.77 -41.57
N LEU A 4 -41.85 37.21 -41.73
CA LEU A 4 -41.66 35.90 -42.37
C LEU A 4 -41.99 34.69 -41.46
N ARG A 5 -42.11 34.90 -40.14
CA ARG A 5 -42.58 33.87 -39.19
C ARG A 5 -44.11 33.82 -39.08
N LEU A 6 -44.82 34.79 -39.64
CA LEU A 6 -46.28 34.87 -39.59
C LEU A 6 -46.96 34.24 -40.81
N LEU A 7 -46.24 33.98 -41.91
CA LEU A 7 -46.75 33.26 -43.08
C LEU A 7 -47.37 31.89 -42.79
N PRO A 8 -46.75 30.98 -42.00
CA PRO A 8 -47.39 29.71 -41.65
C PRO A 8 -48.60 29.92 -40.74
N ALA A 9 -48.59 30.94 -39.87
CA ALA A 9 -49.72 31.28 -39.02
C ALA A 9 -50.88 31.89 -39.83
N PHE A 10 -50.58 32.69 -40.85
CA PHE A 10 -51.56 33.23 -41.79
C PHE A 10 -52.15 32.15 -42.69
N CYS A 11 -51.34 31.18 -43.14
CA CYS A 11 -51.83 30.01 -43.85
C CYS A 11 -52.70 29.12 -42.96
N LEU A 12 -52.29 28.84 -41.71
CA LEU A 12 -53.11 28.07 -40.77
C LEU A 12 -54.40 28.81 -40.40
N TYR A 13 -54.34 30.14 -40.26
CA TYR A 13 -55.52 30.98 -40.03
C TYR A 13 -56.45 30.97 -41.26
N TYR A 14 -55.90 31.12 -42.47
CA TYR A 14 -56.69 31.08 -43.71
C TYR A 14 -57.34 29.70 -43.91
N VAL A 15 -56.59 28.61 -43.71
CA VAL A 15 -57.11 27.23 -43.77
C VAL A 15 -58.15 26.97 -42.68
N ALA A 16 -57.93 27.43 -41.44
CA ALA A 16 -58.90 27.30 -40.36
C ALA A 16 -60.19 28.06 -40.69
N THR A 17 -60.10 29.32 -41.14
CA THR A 17 -61.28 30.11 -41.54
C THR A 17 -62.01 29.53 -42.75
N ALA A 18 -61.30 28.93 -43.70
CA ALA A 18 -61.89 28.22 -44.82
C ALA A 18 -62.65 26.97 -44.35
N VAL A 19 -62.11 26.22 -43.38
CA VAL A 19 -62.78 25.06 -42.77
C VAL A 19 -64.01 25.49 -41.95
N THR A 20 -63.95 26.61 -41.22
CA THR A 20 -65.10 27.10 -40.45
C THR A 20 -66.23 27.57 -41.38
N ARG A 21 -65.91 28.30 -42.46
CA ARG A 21 -66.89 28.67 -43.48
C ARG A 21 -67.46 27.47 -44.24
N ALA A 22 -66.65 26.43 -44.48
CA ALA A 22 -67.15 25.19 -45.03
C ALA A 22 -68.16 24.53 -44.09
N SER A 23 -67.98 24.62 -42.77
CA SER A 23 -68.97 24.11 -41.81
C SER A 23 -70.26 24.95 -41.74
N GLU A 24 -70.17 26.28 -41.90
CA GLU A 24 -71.36 27.16 -41.98
C GLU A 24 -72.13 26.95 -43.28
N ALA A 25 -71.44 26.75 -44.41
CA ALA A 25 -72.06 26.41 -45.68
C ALA A 25 -72.81 25.06 -45.66
N VAL A 26 -72.38 24.14 -44.78
CA VAL A 26 -73.09 22.87 -44.52
C VAL A 26 -74.33 23.06 -43.64
N ALA A 27 -74.38 24.11 -42.81
CA ALA A 27 -75.48 24.34 -41.86
C ALA A 27 -76.68 25.11 -42.45
N THR A 28 -76.53 25.82 -43.58
CA THR A 28 -77.64 26.56 -44.23
C THR A 28 -78.31 25.80 -45.38
N ALA A 29 -78.08 24.49 -45.50
CA ALA A 29 -78.59 23.67 -46.59
C ALA A 29 -79.86 22.88 -46.20
N GLU A 30 -80.90 23.56 -45.72
CA GLU A 30 -82.27 23.03 -45.68
C GLU A 30 -83.20 23.96 -46.48
N GLU A 31 -83.88 23.38 -47.48
CA GLU A 31 -84.77 23.96 -48.51
C GLU A 31 -84.11 24.50 -49.79
N GLY A 32 -83.84 23.57 -50.71
CA GLY A 32 -83.53 23.86 -52.11
C GLY A 32 -82.74 22.72 -52.74
N HIS A 33 -83.40 21.88 -53.54
CA HIS A 33 -82.73 20.87 -54.35
C HIS A 33 -81.73 21.52 -55.30
N GLU A 34 -80.43 21.51 -54.97
CA GLU A 34 -79.38 21.47 -55.98
C GLU A 34 -78.07 20.92 -55.40
N GLN A 35 -77.94 19.60 -55.55
CA GLN A 35 -76.70 18.87 -55.76
C GLN A 35 -75.64 19.02 -54.66
N ALA A 36 -75.50 17.94 -53.86
CA ALA A 36 -74.18 17.58 -53.36
C ALA A 36 -73.19 17.79 -54.52
N PRO A 37 -72.11 18.57 -54.38
CA PRO A 37 -71.21 18.83 -55.49
C PRO A 37 -70.54 17.52 -55.88
N SER A 38 -71.21 16.79 -56.78
CA SER A 38 -70.64 15.71 -57.54
C SER A 38 -69.54 16.35 -58.36
N VAL A 39 -68.30 15.93 -58.08
CA VAL A 39 -67.04 16.31 -58.76
C VAL A 39 -67.12 16.20 -60.30
N PHE A 40 -68.21 15.61 -60.81
CA PHE A 40 -68.45 15.34 -62.21
C PHE A 40 -69.66 16.08 -62.83
N THR A 41 -70.39 16.94 -62.10
CA THR A 41 -71.55 17.70 -62.63
C THR A 41 -71.52 19.21 -62.36
N GLY A 42 -70.35 19.77 -62.02
CA GLY A 42 -70.13 21.22 -61.97
C GLY A 42 -69.36 21.69 -63.20
N ASP A 43 -69.56 22.95 -63.59
CA ASP A 43 -68.76 23.62 -64.61
C ASP A 43 -67.27 23.27 -64.46
N TRP A 44 -66.61 22.91 -65.56
CA TRP A 44 -65.19 22.57 -65.63
C TRP A 44 -64.26 23.56 -64.91
N ALA A 45 -64.73 24.80 -64.70
CA ALA A 45 -64.11 25.83 -63.89
C ALA A 45 -63.93 25.45 -62.40
N GLU A 46 -64.93 24.83 -61.75
CA GLU A 46 -64.91 24.49 -60.31
C GLU A 46 -63.92 23.36 -60.00
N SER A 47 -63.85 22.36 -60.89
CA SER A 47 -62.89 21.26 -60.79
C SER A 47 -61.45 21.73 -60.95
N VAL A 48 -61.18 22.66 -61.88
CA VAL A 48 -59.85 23.28 -62.06
C VAL A 48 -59.46 24.08 -60.83
N TRP A 49 -60.40 24.82 -60.24
CA TRP A 49 -60.17 25.59 -59.01
C TRP A 49 -59.83 24.70 -57.82
N THR A 50 -60.57 23.60 -57.62
CA THR A 50 -60.31 22.62 -56.56
C THR A 50 -58.96 21.94 -56.74
N LEU A 51 -58.61 21.58 -57.99
CA LEU A 51 -57.29 21.01 -58.32
C LEU A 51 -56.15 21.99 -58.03
N LEU A 52 -56.36 23.29 -58.28
CA LEU A 52 -55.38 24.33 -58.00
C LEU A 52 -55.11 24.46 -56.49
N TRP A 53 -56.17 24.47 -55.67
CA TRP A 53 -56.02 24.45 -54.21
C TRP A 53 -55.38 23.17 -53.68
N PHE A 54 -55.74 22.01 -54.24
CA PHE A 54 -55.11 20.73 -53.89
C PHE A 54 -53.62 20.71 -54.24
N ALA A 55 -53.25 21.20 -55.43
CA ALA A 55 -51.85 21.32 -55.86
C ALA A 55 -51.07 22.31 -54.99
N LEU A 56 -51.67 23.44 -54.61
CA LEU A 56 -51.08 24.40 -53.69
C LEU A 56 -50.81 23.77 -52.31
N LEU A 57 -51.78 23.03 -51.76
CA LEU A 57 -51.63 22.30 -50.50
C LEU A 57 -50.49 21.28 -50.60
N LEU A 58 -50.43 20.51 -51.68
CA LEU A 58 -49.41 19.49 -51.91
C LEU A 58 -48.01 20.11 -52.00
N LEU A 59 -47.86 21.25 -52.68
CA LEU A 59 -46.59 22.00 -52.74
C LEU A 59 -46.12 22.49 -51.37
N VAL A 60 -47.05 23.01 -50.55
CA VAL A 60 -46.74 23.44 -49.18
C VAL A 60 -46.32 22.25 -48.33
N LEU A 61 -47.08 21.16 -48.38
CA LEU A 61 -46.80 19.95 -47.61
C LEU A 61 -45.47 19.31 -48.02
N TRP A 62 -45.18 19.25 -49.33
CA TRP A 62 -43.93 18.72 -49.85
C TRP A 62 -42.73 19.53 -49.33
N LYS A 63 -42.79 20.86 -49.39
CA LYS A 63 -41.71 21.72 -48.88
C LYS A 63 -41.54 21.63 -47.37
N LEU A 64 -42.62 21.43 -46.61
CA LEU A 64 -42.60 21.42 -45.14
C LEU A 64 -42.28 20.05 -44.55
N ALA A 65 -42.74 18.95 -45.16
CA ALA A 65 -42.59 17.58 -44.64
C ALA A 65 -41.28 16.90 -45.06
N TRP A 66 -40.70 17.25 -46.21
CA TRP A 66 -39.48 16.60 -46.70
C TRP A 66 -38.25 16.88 -45.82
N LYS A 67 -38.14 18.11 -45.30
CA LYS A 67 -37.06 18.53 -44.40
C LYS A 67 -37.03 17.77 -43.06
N PRO A 68 -38.12 17.72 -42.27
CA PRO A 68 -38.13 17.00 -40.99
C PRO A 68 -37.99 15.48 -41.18
N LEU A 69 -38.51 14.92 -42.28
CA LEU A 69 -38.38 13.49 -42.56
C LEU A 69 -36.92 13.09 -42.80
N LEU A 70 -36.23 13.76 -43.73
CA LEU A 70 -34.80 13.51 -43.97
C LEU A 70 -33.95 13.77 -42.73
N LYS A 71 -34.27 14.82 -41.97
CA LYS A 71 -33.57 15.12 -40.71
C LYS A 71 -33.71 14.00 -39.69
N SER A 72 -34.91 13.45 -39.52
CA SER A 72 -35.15 12.32 -38.60
C SER A 72 -34.38 11.07 -39.00
N LEU A 73 -34.31 10.76 -40.30
CA LEU A 73 -33.50 9.65 -40.80
C LEU A 73 -32.00 9.87 -40.58
N SER A 74 -31.49 11.07 -40.88
CA SER A 74 -30.08 11.40 -40.66
C SER A 74 -29.72 11.40 -39.17
N ASP A 75 -30.60 11.90 -38.31
CA ASP A 75 -30.39 11.93 -36.86
C ASP A 75 -30.33 10.50 -36.31
N ARG A 76 -31.21 9.59 -36.76
CA ARG A 76 -31.15 8.16 -36.40
C ARG A 76 -29.86 7.50 -36.88
N GLN A 77 -29.46 7.73 -38.13
CA GLN A 77 -28.24 7.18 -38.68
C GLN A 77 -27.00 7.67 -37.90
N ASN A 78 -26.93 8.97 -37.63
CA ASN A 78 -25.83 9.57 -36.86
C ASN A 78 -25.81 9.07 -35.41
N HIS A 79 -26.97 8.85 -34.80
CA HIS A 79 -27.06 8.31 -33.45
C HIS A 79 -26.53 6.88 -33.38
N ILE A 80 -26.97 6.01 -34.29
CA ILE A 80 -26.48 4.62 -34.37
C ILE A 80 -24.97 4.58 -34.64
N GLN A 81 -24.48 5.42 -35.57
CA GLN A 81 -23.05 5.48 -35.85
C GLN A 81 -22.26 5.92 -34.61
N LYS A 82 -22.74 6.94 -33.89
CA LYS A 82 -22.11 7.36 -32.63
C LYS A 82 -22.12 6.26 -31.57
N GLU A 83 -23.22 5.55 -31.40
CA GLU A 83 -23.30 4.44 -30.44
C GLU A 83 -22.32 3.32 -30.78
N ILE A 84 -22.15 3.00 -32.07
CA ILE A 84 -21.16 2.01 -32.53
C ILE A 84 -19.74 2.52 -32.26
N ASP A 85 -19.44 3.77 -32.63
CA ASP A 85 -18.12 4.37 -32.42
C ASP A 85 -17.76 4.44 -30.93
N ASP A 86 -18.72 4.82 -30.08
CA ASP A 86 -18.56 4.88 -28.62
C ASP A 86 -18.39 3.48 -28.03
N ALA A 87 -19.14 2.48 -28.50
CA ALA A 87 -18.98 1.09 -28.09
C ALA A 87 -17.60 0.53 -28.49
N GLU A 88 -17.13 0.82 -29.71
CA GLU A 88 -15.79 0.42 -30.15
C GLU A 88 -14.70 1.11 -29.34
N LYS A 89 -14.84 2.41 -29.07
CA LYS A 89 -13.91 3.17 -28.26
C LYS A 89 -13.86 2.64 -26.82
N SER A 90 -15.02 2.39 -26.21
CA SER A 90 -15.13 1.78 -24.89
C SER A 90 -14.47 0.40 -24.85
N ARG A 91 -14.71 -0.44 -25.87
CA ARG A 91 -14.06 -1.75 -26.00
C ARG A 91 -12.54 -1.63 -26.11
N LYS A 92 -12.02 -0.71 -26.92
CA LYS A 92 -10.58 -0.47 -27.07
C LYS A 92 -9.96 0.03 -25.75
N GLN A 93 -10.62 0.97 -25.07
CA GLN A 93 -10.17 1.46 -23.77
C GLN A 93 -10.18 0.36 -22.71
N ALA A 94 -11.23 -0.46 -22.65
CA ALA A 94 -11.29 -1.61 -21.74
C ALA A 94 -10.16 -2.60 -22.02
N GLN A 95 -9.86 -2.88 -23.29
CA GLN A 95 -8.76 -3.76 -23.66
C GLN A 95 -7.39 -3.19 -23.26
N GLN A 96 -7.15 -1.90 -23.50
CA GLN A 96 -5.92 -1.21 -23.10
C GLN A 96 -5.75 -1.24 -21.58
N VAL A 97 -6.81 -0.91 -20.84
CA VAL A 97 -6.80 -0.95 -19.38
C VAL A 97 -6.50 -2.36 -18.88
N LEU A 98 -7.11 -3.39 -19.48
CA LEU A 98 -6.86 -4.79 -19.11
C LEU A 98 -5.39 -5.18 -19.36
N GLU A 99 -4.81 -4.77 -20.49
CA GLU A 99 -3.41 -4.98 -20.80
C GLU A 99 -2.48 -4.28 -19.80
N ASP A 100 -2.75 -3.02 -19.48
CA ASP A 100 -2.03 -2.26 -18.46
C ASP A 100 -2.12 -2.92 -17.08
N TYR A 101 -3.30 -3.40 -16.69
CA TYR A 101 -3.49 -4.12 -15.43
C TYR A 101 -2.70 -5.42 -15.40
N ARG A 102 -2.69 -6.19 -16.51
CA ARG A 102 -1.89 -7.41 -16.62
C ARG A 102 -0.39 -7.12 -16.53
N SER A 103 0.08 -6.08 -17.20
CA SER A 103 1.48 -5.66 -17.13
C SER A 103 1.85 -5.24 -15.70
N LYS A 104 1.01 -4.43 -15.04
CA LYS A 104 1.23 -4.01 -13.64
C LYS A 104 1.24 -5.19 -12.68
N LEU A 105 0.37 -6.19 -12.89
CA LEU A 105 0.35 -7.40 -12.06
C LEU A 105 1.64 -8.21 -12.25
N ALA A 106 2.07 -8.41 -13.50
CA ALA A 106 3.33 -9.09 -13.79
C ALA A 106 4.54 -8.36 -13.19
N ASP A 107 4.54 -7.02 -13.24
CA ASP A 107 5.58 -6.19 -12.63
C ASP A 107 5.58 -6.28 -11.12
N ALA A 108 4.41 -6.20 -10.48
CA ALA A 108 4.26 -6.35 -9.04
C ALA A 108 4.74 -7.72 -8.57
N GLU A 109 4.43 -8.79 -9.30
CA GLU A 109 4.94 -10.13 -8.99
C GLU A 109 6.46 -10.23 -9.16
N ARG A 110 7.03 -9.64 -10.22
CA ARG A 110 8.49 -9.61 -10.42
C ARG A 110 9.18 -8.87 -9.29
N GLN A 111 8.68 -7.68 -8.93
CA GLN A 111 9.20 -6.89 -7.82
C GLN A 111 9.04 -7.64 -6.48
N GLY A 112 7.90 -8.28 -6.24
CA GLY A 112 7.67 -9.10 -5.05
C GLY A 112 8.68 -10.24 -4.93
N ARG A 113 8.89 -11.00 -6.02
CA ARG A 113 9.91 -12.07 -6.06
C ARG A 113 11.32 -11.51 -5.81
N GLU A 114 11.66 -10.37 -6.39
CA GLU A 114 12.96 -9.73 -6.18
C GLU A 114 13.15 -9.30 -4.73
N ILE A 115 12.15 -8.66 -4.12
CA ILE A 115 12.19 -8.27 -2.70
C ILE A 115 12.39 -9.49 -1.81
N ILE A 116 11.63 -10.57 -2.03
CA ILE A 116 11.77 -11.81 -1.25
C ILE A 116 13.19 -12.37 -1.40
N ASN A 117 13.71 -12.46 -2.63
CA ASN A 117 15.06 -12.96 -2.88
C ASN A 117 16.13 -12.10 -2.19
N GLN A 118 15.99 -10.77 -2.25
CA GLN A 118 16.90 -9.84 -1.57
C GLN A 118 16.83 -10.00 -0.05
N ARG A 119 15.63 -10.13 0.53
CA ARG A 119 15.45 -10.35 1.97
C ARG A 119 16.03 -11.68 2.42
N VAL A 120 15.85 -12.75 1.65
CA VAL A 120 16.47 -14.06 1.95
C VAL A 120 17.99 -13.97 1.91
N LYS A 121 18.57 -13.31 0.90
CA LYS A 121 20.02 -13.09 0.83
C LYS A 121 20.55 -12.26 2.00
N GLN A 122 19.85 -11.17 2.35
CA GLN A 122 20.19 -10.32 3.49
C GLN A 122 20.14 -11.11 4.80
N ALA A 123 19.05 -11.85 5.05
CA ALA A 123 18.89 -12.67 6.24
C ALA A 123 19.98 -13.76 6.35
N GLN A 124 20.35 -14.39 5.23
CA GLN A 124 21.45 -15.36 5.22
C GLN A 124 22.81 -14.72 5.51
N ALA A 125 23.07 -13.52 4.98
CA ALA A 125 24.30 -12.79 5.24
C ALA A 125 24.38 -12.34 6.71
N GLU A 126 23.29 -11.81 7.24
CA GLU A 126 23.16 -11.40 8.64
C GLU A 126 23.30 -12.59 9.60
N ALA A 127 22.65 -13.72 9.31
CA ALA A 127 22.79 -14.94 10.12
C ALA A 127 24.26 -15.42 10.18
N LYS A 128 24.97 -15.40 9.04
CA LYS A 128 26.40 -15.74 8.99
C LYS A 128 27.26 -14.75 9.79
N GLU A 129 26.96 -13.46 9.70
CA GLU A 129 27.68 -12.43 10.45
C GLU A 129 27.46 -12.59 11.96
N VAL A 130 26.21 -12.78 12.39
CA VAL A 130 25.85 -13.03 13.80
C VAL A 130 26.54 -14.30 14.32
N GLU A 131 26.58 -15.37 13.53
CA GLU A 131 27.28 -16.60 13.91
C GLU A 131 28.79 -16.36 14.05
N ALA A 132 29.41 -15.65 13.10
CA ALA A 132 30.83 -15.33 13.14
C ALA A 132 31.18 -14.42 14.34
N GLN A 133 30.36 -13.41 14.61
CA GLN A 133 30.51 -12.54 15.78
C GLN A 133 30.34 -13.31 17.08
N SER A 134 29.34 -14.18 17.18
CA SER A 134 29.10 -15.03 18.36
C SER A 134 30.29 -15.96 18.61
N ARG A 135 30.85 -16.58 17.56
CA ARG A 135 32.06 -17.41 17.68
C ARG A 135 33.25 -16.62 18.20
N LYS A 136 33.49 -15.41 17.67
CA LYS A 136 34.55 -14.51 18.15
C LYS A 136 34.34 -14.11 19.61
N GLN A 137 33.10 -13.79 20.01
CA GLN A 137 32.80 -13.43 21.40
C GLN A 137 33.02 -14.62 22.34
N ILE A 138 32.63 -15.83 21.96
CA ILE A 138 32.88 -17.05 22.73
C ILE A 138 34.38 -17.29 22.89
N GLU A 139 35.16 -17.12 21.82
CA GLU A 139 36.61 -17.29 21.86
C GLU A 139 37.27 -16.24 22.78
N GLN A 140 36.89 -14.97 22.66
CA GLN A 140 37.36 -13.91 23.56
C GLN A 140 36.96 -14.16 25.02
N MET A 141 35.75 -14.65 25.26
CA MET A 141 35.27 -15.00 26.59
C MET A 141 36.10 -16.16 27.18
N LYS A 142 36.42 -17.18 26.39
CA LYS A 142 37.29 -18.28 26.83
C LYS A 142 38.68 -17.77 27.22
N ILE A 143 39.31 -16.95 26.39
CA ILE A 143 40.63 -16.38 26.68
C ILE A 143 40.61 -15.57 27.98
N ARG A 144 39.57 -14.75 28.19
CA ARG A 144 39.40 -13.99 29.44
C ARG A 144 39.20 -14.91 30.63
N PHE A 145 38.33 -15.91 30.50
CA PHE A 145 38.06 -16.87 31.56
C PHE A 145 39.30 -17.68 31.94
N GLU A 146 40.12 -18.09 30.97
CA GLU A 146 41.39 -18.76 31.22
C GLU A 146 42.38 -17.85 31.96
N ALA A 147 42.47 -16.57 31.58
CA ALA A 147 43.30 -15.59 32.27
C ALA A 147 42.82 -15.30 33.70
N ASP A 148 41.51 -15.16 33.90
CA ASP A 148 40.89 -14.96 35.22
C ASP A 148 41.10 -16.19 36.12
N LEU A 149 40.94 -17.39 35.56
CA LEU A 149 41.17 -18.65 36.27
C LEU A 149 42.63 -18.79 36.72
N GLU A 150 43.59 -18.42 35.88
CA GLU A 150 45.02 -18.48 36.22
C GLU A 150 45.35 -17.47 37.33
N ARG A 151 44.78 -16.27 37.27
CA ARG A 151 44.90 -15.27 38.32
C ARG A 151 44.32 -15.77 39.64
N GLU A 152 43.10 -16.32 39.61
CA GLU A 152 42.42 -16.79 40.81
C GLU A 152 43.12 -18.00 41.45
N LYS A 153 43.74 -18.88 40.64
CA LYS A 153 44.64 -19.92 41.16
C LYS A 153 45.87 -19.34 41.86
N GLY A 154 46.49 -18.31 41.29
CA GLY A 154 47.61 -17.60 41.90
C GLY A 154 47.22 -16.99 43.24
N ASP A 155 46.10 -16.26 43.28
CA ASP A 155 45.57 -15.63 44.49
C ASP A 155 45.22 -16.69 45.56
N ALA A 156 44.61 -17.81 45.16
CA ALA A 156 44.32 -18.92 46.07
C ALA A 156 45.59 -19.56 46.64
N GLN A 157 46.64 -19.69 45.83
CA GLN A 157 47.92 -20.25 46.27
C GLN A 157 48.64 -19.30 47.26
N GLU A 158 48.59 -18.00 47.02
CA GLU A 158 49.12 -16.98 47.95
C GLU A 158 48.35 -16.98 49.29
N GLN A 159 47.03 -17.12 49.24
CA GLN A 159 46.19 -17.26 50.45
C GLN A 159 46.56 -18.51 51.25
N LEU A 160 46.85 -19.64 50.60
CA LEU A 160 47.31 -20.86 51.28
C LEU A 160 48.66 -20.65 51.97
N TRP A 161 49.62 -19.97 51.32
CA TRP A 161 50.90 -19.65 51.95
C TRP A 161 50.77 -18.70 53.14
N THR A 162 49.87 -17.71 53.04
CA THR A 162 49.57 -16.79 54.14
C THR A 162 48.98 -17.53 55.32
N GLN A 163 47.96 -18.38 55.10
CA GLN A 163 47.37 -19.22 56.15
C GLN A 163 48.37 -20.18 56.78
N ALA A 164 49.26 -20.79 55.98
CA ALA A 164 50.33 -21.63 56.49
C ALA A 164 51.30 -20.84 57.37
N GLY A 165 51.65 -19.61 56.98
CA GLY A 165 52.47 -18.68 57.77
C GLY A 165 51.84 -18.36 59.13
N ASP A 166 50.55 -18.04 59.14
CA ASP A 166 49.80 -17.76 60.38
C ASP A 166 49.75 -18.97 61.33
N ILE A 167 49.57 -20.18 60.78
CA ILE A 167 49.60 -21.42 61.55
C ILE A 167 51.00 -21.65 62.13
N ILE A 168 52.06 -21.50 61.32
CA ILE A 168 53.44 -21.67 61.77
C ILE A 168 53.79 -20.65 62.86
N GLN A 169 53.36 -19.39 62.71
CA GLN A 169 53.56 -18.36 63.73
C GLN A 169 52.85 -18.72 65.03
N THR A 170 51.60 -19.18 64.95
CA THR A 170 50.80 -19.58 66.13
C THR A 170 51.45 -20.76 66.86
N ILE A 171 51.87 -21.79 66.11
CA ILE A 171 52.61 -22.94 66.68
C ILE A 171 53.93 -22.49 67.30
N GLY A 172 54.66 -21.59 66.63
CA GLY A 172 55.89 -21.00 67.16
C GLY A 172 55.65 -20.30 68.49
N GLN A 173 54.64 -19.44 68.57
CA GLN A 173 54.25 -18.76 69.82
C GLN A 173 53.86 -19.74 70.94
N GLU A 174 53.13 -20.83 70.61
CA GLU A 174 52.75 -21.82 71.60
C GLU A 174 53.94 -22.68 72.08
N VAL A 175 54.84 -23.09 71.17
CA VAL A 175 56.04 -23.87 71.49
C VAL A 175 57.06 -23.04 72.25
N PHE A 176 57.38 -21.82 71.81
CA PHE A 176 58.27 -20.91 72.53
C PHE A 176 57.64 -20.45 73.85
N GLY A 177 56.33 -20.19 73.89
CA GLY A 177 55.61 -19.86 75.12
C GLY A 177 55.62 -21.00 76.14
N LYS A 178 55.56 -22.27 75.71
CA LYS A 178 55.70 -23.44 76.60
C LYS A 178 57.16 -23.77 76.96
N ALA A 179 58.11 -23.53 76.05
CA ALA A 179 59.54 -23.77 76.29
C ALA A 179 60.19 -22.68 77.16
N LEU A 180 59.63 -21.47 77.19
CA LEU A 180 60.02 -20.39 78.09
C LEU A 180 59.30 -20.52 79.44
N ASN A 181 59.52 -21.64 80.14
CA ASN A 181 59.19 -21.74 81.56
C ASN A 181 60.37 -21.14 82.37
N ASP A 182 60.09 -20.42 83.46
CA ASP A 182 61.12 -19.82 84.35
C ASP A 182 62.12 -20.89 84.83
N GLU A 183 61.65 -22.15 84.92
CA GLU A 183 62.45 -23.31 85.28
C GLU A 183 63.46 -23.74 84.19
N ASP A 184 63.09 -23.69 82.91
CA ASP A 184 64.00 -24.00 81.81
C ASP A 184 65.04 -22.88 81.61
N ASN A 185 64.64 -21.62 81.79
CA ASN A 185 65.57 -20.49 81.79
C ASN A 185 66.59 -20.61 82.95
N ARG A 186 66.14 -20.93 84.17
CA ARG A 186 67.04 -21.18 85.32
C ARG A 186 67.96 -22.38 85.08
N ARG A 187 67.47 -23.46 84.46
CA ARG A 187 68.28 -24.64 84.11
C ARG A 187 69.34 -24.32 83.05
N LEU A 188 69.00 -23.55 82.02
CA LEU A 188 69.95 -23.14 80.99
C LEU A 188 70.99 -22.15 81.53
N ILE A 189 70.57 -21.19 82.37
CA ILE A 189 71.48 -20.25 83.06
C ILE A 189 72.45 -21.01 83.99
N SER A 190 71.95 -21.97 84.78
CA SER A 190 72.80 -22.77 85.66
C SER A 190 73.77 -23.66 84.88
N GLN A 191 73.36 -24.25 83.76
CA GLN A 191 74.28 -24.97 82.87
C GLN A 191 75.31 -24.05 82.19
N ALA A 192 74.92 -22.84 81.79
CA ALA A 192 75.85 -21.86 81.22
C ALA A 192 76.88 -21.38 82.26
N ILE A 193 76.43 -21.12 83.49
CA ILE A 193 77.31 -20.78 84.63
C ILE A 193 78.24 -21.95 84.97
N GLU A 194 77.75 -23.19 84.95
CA GLU A 194 78.59 -24.35 85.26
C GLU A 194 79.61 -24.63 84.14
N ARG A 195 79.26 -24.43 82.87
CA ARG A 195 80.22 -24.52 81.75
C ARG A 195 81.27 -23.41 81.82
N LEU A 196 80.88 -22.17 82.12
CA LEU A 196 81.83 -21.07 82.36
C LEU A 196 82.72 -21.35 83.57
N ARG A 197 82.15 -21.90 84.65
CA ARG A 197 82.89 -22.30 85.85
C ARG A 197 83.86 -23.45 85.55
N GLN A 198 83.48 -24.45 84.77
CA GLN A 198 84.37 -25.54 84.36
C GLN A 198 85.49 -25.05 83.42
N ALA A 199 85.16 -24.18 82.46
CA ALA A 199 86.15 -23.56 81.59
C ALA A 199 87.15 -22.70 82.39
N HIS A 200 86.71 -22.01 83.44
CA HIS A 200 87.61 -21.21 84.28
C HIS A 200 88.34 -22.03 85.36
N ARG A 201 87.77 -23.15 85.84
CA ARG A 201 88.39 -24.05 86.83
C ARG A 201 89.53 -24.89 86.25
N ASN A 202 89.67 -24.96 84.93
CA ASN A 202 90.80 -25.64 84.29
C ASN A 202 91.67 -24.69 83.44
N PRO A 203 92.46 -23.79 84.03
CA PRO A 203 93.41 -22.95 83.30
C PRO A 203 94.69 -23.68 82.85
N GLY A 204 94.65 -24.99 82.64
CA GLY A 204 95.77 -25.68 82.01
C GLY A 204 95.62 -27.18 81.96
N VAL A 205 95.28 -27.71 80.77
CA VAL A 205 96.07 -28.68 79.99
C VAL A 205 95.58 -28.58 78.53
N GLN A 206 96.51 -28.17 77.65
CA GLN A 206 96.55 -28.25 76.16
C GLN A 206 95.27 -28.01 75.35
#